data_AF-Q4S0P2-F1
#
_entry.id   AF-Q4S0P2-F1
#
_cell.length_a   1.000
_cell.length_b   1.000
_cell.length_c   1.000
_cell.angle_alpha   90.00
_cell.angle_beta   90.00
_cell.angle_gamma   90.00
#
_symmetry.space_group_name_H-M   'P 1'
#
loop_
_entity.id
_entity.type
_entity.pdbx_description
1 polymer ?
#
loop_
_entity_poly.entity_id
_entity_poly.type
_entity_poly.pdbx_seq_one_letter_code
_entity_poly.pdbx_strand_id
1 'polypeptide(L)'
;PHHAEYYLHEAKRMKHRADAMVDKLGKAVNYIDAALSFMECGKAMEEGPLEAKSPYTMYSETVELIRYAMRLKGHSGPGARQEDKQLAVLCFRCLALLYWQMFRLKKDHALKYSKVLLDYFKVGSERNKQGAGRPPSSLSPKHSRQGSHRSVSPLVSIPQRIHQMAANHLNITNSVLYSYEYWEVADNLAKDNQEFFNYLNTLSGPLTLHSSVPHVVQYTRQALQWIRISAKLN
;
A
#
# COMPACT_ATOMS: atom_id res chain seq x y z
N PRO A 1 16.77 7.90 20.38
CA PRO A 1 15.39 7.70 19.86
C PRO A 1 14.55 8.95 20.10
N HIS A 2 14.14 9.65 19.04
CA HIS A 2 13.23 10.79 19.18
C HIS A 2 11.80 10.30 19.42
N HIS A 3 11.04 11.03 20.25
CA HIS A 3 9.65 10.70 20.57
C HIS A 3 8.74 10.95 19.35
N ALA A 4 7.66 10.19 19.20
CA ALA A 4 6.73 10.34 18.06
C ALA A 4 6.21 11.79 17.91
N GLU A 5 6.03 12.50 19.02
CA GLU A 5 5.63 13.91 19.06
C GLU A 5 6.60 14.85 18.34
N TYR A 6 7.92 14.60 18.44
CA TYR A 6 8.93 15.38 17.75
C TYR A 6 8.73 15.28 16.23
N TYR A 7 8.63 14.06 15.72
CA TYR A 7 8.42 13.82 14.29
C TYR A 7 7.08 14.37 13.80
N LEU A 8 6.03 14.27 14.63
CA LEU A 8 4.72 14.83 14.31
C LEU A 8 4.77 16.36 14.19
N HIS A 9 5.47 17.04 15.10
CA HIS A 9 5.65 18.48 15.06
C HIS A 9 6.44 18.90 13.81
N GLU A 10 7.53 18.19 13.53
CA GLU A 10 8.40 18.41 12.38
C GLU A 10 7.64 18.22 11.05
N ALA A 11 6.86 17.15 10.93
CA ALA A 11 6.01 16.89 9.79
C ALA A 11 4.97 18.01 9.54
N LYS A 12 4.29 18.46 10.60
CA LYS A 12 3.33 19.57 10.51
C LYS A 12 3.99 20.88 10.08
N ARG A 13 5.19 21.18 10.60
CA ARG A 13 5.97 22.37 10.21
C ARG A 13 6.26 22.37 8.72
N MET A 14 6.73 21.25 8.18
CA MET A 14 7.02 21.11 6.74
C MET A 14 5.76 21.15 5.89
N LYS A 15 4.66 20.54 6.34
CA LYS A 15 3.36 20.62 5.66
C LYS A 15 2.85 22.06 5.56
N HIS A 16 2.88 22.82 6.66
CA HIS A 16 2.47 24.23 6.63
C HIS A 16 3.38 25.10 5.75
N ARG A 17 4.70 24.81 5.74
CA ARG A 17 5.62 25.46 4.80
C ARG A 17 5.19 25.19 3.36
N ALA A 18 4.85 23.95 3.01
CA ALA A 18 4.34 23.60 1.68
C ALA A 18 3.01 24.31 1.36
N ASP A 19 2.09 24.42 2.32
CA ASP A 19 0.80 25.08 2.12
C ASP A 19 0.97 26.54 1.67
N ALA A 20 1.98 27.24 2.20
CA ALA A 20 2.32 28.62 1.86
C ALA A 20 3.08 28.79 0.52
N MET A 21 3.52 27.71 -0.12
CA MET A 21 4.28 27.78 -1.38
C MET A 21 3.39 27.94 -2.61
N VAL A 22 3.86 28.77 -3.55
CA VAL A 22 3.23 28.97 -4.86
C VAL A 22 3.82 28.02 -5.91
N ASP A 23 5.14 27.83 -5.91
CA ASP A 23 5.78 26.91 -6.85
C ASP A 23 5.34 25.46 -6.59
N LYS A 24 4.83 24.81 -7.63
CA LYS A 24 4.22 23.48 -7.53
C LYS A 24 5.24 22.40 -7.18
N LEU A 25 6.46 22.49 -7.72
CA LEU A 25 7.50 21.50 -7.45
C LEU A 25 8.04 21.65 -6.03
N GLY A 26 8.36 22.88 -5.60
CA GLY A 26 8.76 23.20 -4.24
C GLY A 26 7.71 22.81 -3.21
N LYS A 27 6.44 23.05 -3.51
CA LYS A 27 5.31 22.59 -2.70
C LYS A 27 5.27 21.07 -2.57
N ALA A 28 5.36 20.34 -3.69
CA ALA A 28 5.39 18.88 -3.68
C ALA A 28 6.58 18.34 -2.87
N VAL A 29 7.79 18.86 -3.10
CA VAL A 29 9.01 18.50 -2.37
C VAL A 29 8.86 18.70 -0.85
N ASN A 30 8.27 19.81 -0.41
CA ASN A 30 8.04 20.05 1.03
C ASN A 30 6.94 19.13 1.62
N TYR A 31 5.92 18.77 0.84
CA TYR A 31 4.96 17.74 1.28
C TYR A 31 5.59 16.36 1.40
N ILE A 32 6.53 15.99 0.52
CA ILE A 32 7.26 14.73 0.66
C ILE A 32 8.15 14.75 1.89
N ASP A 33 8.84 15.85 2.18
CA ASP A 33 9.61 15.98 3.41
C ASP A 33 8.76 15.87 4.69
N ALA A 34 7.55 16.45 4.66
CA ALA A 34 6.55 16.24 5.71
C ALA A 34 6.14 14.76 5.79
N ALA A 35 5.90 14.10 4.66
CA ALA A 35 5.54 12.69 4.61
C ALA A 35 6.64 11.79 5.18
N LEU A 36 7.91 12.05 4.90
CA LEU A 36 9.04 11.32 5.49
C LEU A 36 9.07 11.45 7.02
N SER A 37 8.73 12.62 7.53
CA SER A 37 8.65 12.85 8.98
C SER A 37 7.42 12.20 9.60
N PHE A 38 6.29 12.12 8.89
CA PHE A 38 5.16 11.30 9.29
C PHE A 38 5.49 9.79 9.27
N MET A 39 6.33 9.33 8.34
CA MET A 39 6.83 7.94 8.35
C MET A 39 7.68 7.66 9.59
N GLU A 40 8.60 8.55 9.97
CA GLU A 40 9.36 8.43 11.21
C GLU A 40 8.45 8.48 12.45
N CYS A 41 7.44 9.34 12.44
CA CYS A 41 6.41 9.39 13.49
C CYS A 41 5.69 8.04 13.60
N GLY A 42 5.21 7.49 12.49
CA GLY A 42 4.57 6.17 12.45
C GLY A 42 5.50 5.08 12.98
N LYS A 43 6.77 5.11 12.61
CA LYS A 43 7.77 4.14 13.09
C LYS A 43 7.99 4.22 14.60
N ALA A 44 8.07 5.44 15.14
CA ALA A 44 8.17 5.65 16.59
C ALA A 44 6.89 5.21 17.32
N MET A 45 5.72 5.34 16.69
CA MET A 45 4.45 4.86 17.25
C MET A 45 4.37 3.33 17.30
N GLU A 46 5.03 2.60 16.41
CA GLU A 46 5.09 1.12 16.46
C GLU A 46 5.77 0.60 17.73
N GLU A 47 6.68 1.39 18.30
CA GLU A 47 7.47 1.07 19.49
C GLU A 47 6.85 1.68 20.77
N GLY A 48 5.78 2.47 20.62
CA GLY A 48 5.08 3.12 21.71
C GLY A 48 4.03 2.22 22.39
N PRO A 49 3.35 2.72 23.44
CA PRO A 49 2.28 2.00 24.12
C PRO A 49 1.14 1.63 23.17
N LEU A 50 0.52 0.46 23.37
CA LEU A 50 -0.55 -0.05 22.50
C LEU A 50 -1.80 0.85 22.50
N GLU A 51 -2.01 1.63 23.55
CA GLU A 51 -3.14 2.56 23.70
C GLU A 51 -2.96 3.89 22.95
N ALA A 52 -1.76 4.14 22.38
CA ALA A 52 -1.50 5.32 21.57
C ALA A 52 -2.26 5.28 20.23
N LYS A 53 -2.27 6.42 19.52
CA LYS A 53 -2.84 6.51 18.16
C LYS A 53 -2.27 5.40 17.26
N SER A 54 -3.08 4.89 16.33
CA SER A 54 -2.67 3.75 15.49
C SER A 54 -1.56 4.12 14.50
N PRO A 55 -0.41 3.41 14.48
CA PRO A 55 0.62 3.56 13.45
C PRO A 55 0.07 3.32 12.03
N TYR A 56 -0.92 2.42 11.91
CA TYR A 56 -1.59 2.12 10.64
C TYR A 56 -2.30 3.37 10.08
N THR A 57 -3.01 4.10 10.94
CA THR A 57 -3.68 5.34 10.52
C THR A 57 -2.66 6.40 10.09
N MET A 58 -1.56 6.55 10.84
CA MET A 58 -0.48 7.47 10.48
C MET A 58 0.07 7.18 9.08
N TYR A 59 0.38 5.90 8.80
CA TYR A 59 0.87 5.51 7.47
C TYR A 59 -0.19 5.68 6.37
N SER A 60 -1.46 5.34 6.63
CA SER A 60 -2.54 5.51 5.67
C SER A 60 -2.78 6.98 5.31
N GLU A 61 -2.75 7.88 6.29
CA GLU A 61 -2.88 9.33 6.04
C GLU A 61 -1.65 9.88 5.29
N THR A 62 -0.46 9.33 5.57
CA THR A 62 0.78 9.69 4.85
C THR A 62 0.70 9.29 3.38
N VAL A 63 0.11 8.13 3.05
CA VAL A 63 -0.15 7.72 1.66
C VAL A 63 -0.98 8.76 0.92
N GLU A 64 -2.05 9.26 1.54
CA GLU A 64 -2.91 10.29 0.93
C GLU A 64 -2.16 11.61 0.70
N LEU A 65 -1.28 12.00 1.63
CA LEU A 65 -0.42 13.17 1.45
C LEU A 65 0.53 13.01 0.26
N ILE A 66 1.19 11.86 0.12
CA ILE A 66 2.10 11.60 -1.02
C ILE A 66 1.32 11.63 -2.33
N ARG A 67 0.15 10.98 -2.38
CA ARG A 67 -0.74 11.00 -3.56
C ARG A 67 -1.16 12.43 -3.93
N TYR A 68 -1.49 13.24 -2.93
CA TYR A 68 -1.81 14.64 -3.16
C TYR A 68 -0.62 15.41 -3.74
N ALA A 69 0.57 15.26 -3.17
CA ALA A 69 1.80 15.91 -3.65
C ALA A 69 2.10 15.54 -5.12
N MET A 70 1.94 14.27 -5.49
CA MET A 70 2.13 13.81 -6.88
C MET A 70 1.13 14.41 -7.87
N ARG A 71 -0.09 14.78 -7.43
CA ARG A 71 -1.09 15.42 -8.30
C ARG A 71 -0.78 16.89 -8.57
N LEU A 72 0.01 17.55 -7.71
CA LEU A 72 0.36 18.98 -7.88
C LEU A 72 1.20 19.21 -9.12
N LYS A 73 2.07 18.25 -9.45
CA LYS A 73 2.99 18.33 -10.57
C LYS A 73 3.04 16.99 -11.30
N GLY A 74 2.49 16.98 -12.51
CA GLY A 74 2.51 15.79 -13.36
C GLY A 74 3.94 15.40 -13.75
N HIS A 75 4.26 14.12 -13.57
CA HIS A 75 5.55 13.52 -13.92
C HIS A 75 5.54 12.81 -15.29
N SER A 76 4.42 12.91 -16.02
CA SER A 76 4.20 12.27 -17.31
C SER A 76 3.86 13.32 -18.37
N GLY A 77 4.32 13.09 -19.60
CA GLY A 77 4.03 13.94 -20.76
C GLY A 77 5.19 14.84 -21.20
N PRO A 78 5.05 15.52 -22.35
CA PRO A 78 6.13 16.25 -23.01
C PRO A 78 6.66 17.47 -22.25
N GLY A 79 5.96 17.93 -21.20
CA GLY A 79 6.37 19.05 -20.35
C GLY A 79 6.94 18.64 -18.98
N ALA A 80 7.08 17.35 -18.70
CA ALA A 80 7.62 16.87 -17.42
C ALA A 80 9.14 17.06 -17.38
N ARG A 81 9.62 17.79 -16.39
CA ARG A 81 11.06 18.00 -16.17
C ARG A 81 11.68 16.76 -15.55
N GLN A 82 13.00 16.69 -15.59
CA GLN A 82 13.74 15.59 -14.99
C GLN A 82 13.48 15.50 -13.48
N GLU A 83 13.42 16.64 -12.79
CA GLU A 83 13.15 16.72 -11.35
C GLU A 83 11.74 16.22 -11.00
N ASP A 84 10.76 16.44 -11.88
CA ASP A 84 9.38 15.96 -11.70
C ASP A 84 9.37 14.41 -11.73
N LYS A 85 10.11 13.81 -12.66
CA LYS A 85 10.27 12.36 -12.78
C LYS A 85 11.03 11.77 -11.60
N GLN A 86 12.13 12.39 -11.18
CA GLN A 86 12.92 11.96 -10.03
C GLN A 86 12.08 11.99 -8.74
N LEU A 87 11.33 13.08 -8.51
CA LEU A 87 10.42 13.19 -7.38
C LEU A 87 9.36 12.08 -7.42
N ALA A 88 8.77 11.81 -8.58
CA ALA A 88 7.78 10.76 -8.72
C ALA A 88 8.32 9.36 -8.41
N VAL A 89 9.55 9.02 -8.83
CA VAL A 89 10.21 7.76 -8.43
C VAL A 89 10.29 7.68 -6.90
N LEU A 90 10.76 8.74 -6.24
CA LEU A 90 10.88 8.77 -4.78
C LEU A 90 9.52 8.61 -4.08
N CYS A 91 8.47 9.27 -4.59
CA CYS A 91 7.11 9.13 -4.09
C CYS A 91 6.61 7.69 -4.22
N PHE A 92 6.80 7.05 -5.37
CA PHE A 92 6.39 5.67 -5.59
C PHE A 92 7.17 4.68 -4.70
N ARG A 93 8.47 4.91 -4.45
CA ARG A 93 9.23 4.14 -3.45
C ARG A 93 8.63 4.29 -2.06
N CYS A 94 8.34 5.52 -1.63
CA CYS A 94 7.73 5.77 -0.32
C CYS A 94 6.35 5.10 -0.20
N LEU A 95 5.51 5.19 -1.24
CA LEU A 95 4.20 4.52 -1.28
C LEU A 95 4.34 3.01 -1.18
N ALA A 96 5.23 2.40 -1.97
CA ALA A 96 5.48 0.97 -1.94
C ALA A 96 5.86 0.50 -0.53
N LEU A 97 6.78 1.22 0.12
CA LEU A 97 7.27 0.90 1.45
C LEU A 97 6.22 1.15 2.55
N LEU A 98 5.42 2.22 2.45
CA LEU A 98 4.29 2.47 3.36
C LEU A 98 3.26 1.35 3.30
N TYR A 99 2.90 0.91 2.10
CA TYR A 99 1.99 -0.21 1.90
C TYR A 99 2.57 -1.52 2.46
N TRP A 100 3.88 -1.75 2.30
CA TRP A 100 4.57 -2.86 2.94
C TRP A 100 4.51 -2.77 4.47
N GLN A 101 4.76 -1.60 5.06
CA GLN A 101 4.66 -1.43 6.52
C GLN A 101 3.23 -1.66 7.03
N MET A 102 2.22 -1.12 6.36
CA MET A 102 0.82 -1.35 6.72
C MET A 102 0.43 -2.83 6.69
N PHE A 103 0.95 -3.60 5.71
CA PHE A 103 0.80 -5.05 5.71
C PHE A 103 1.49 -5.70 6.92
N ARG A 104 2.74 -5.33 7.20
CA ARG A 104 3.52 -5.89 8.33
C ARG A 104 2.80 -5.74 9.66
N LEU A 105 2.19 -4.58 9.91
CA LEU A 105 1.40 -4.32 11.13
C LEU A 105 0.22 -5.28 11.32
N LYS A 106 -0.32 -5.84 10.23
CA LYS A 106 -1.50 -6.72 10.24
C LYS A 106 -1.20 -8.14 9.75
N LYS A 107 0.07 -8.50 9.53
CA LYS A 107 0.50 -9.78 8.94
C LYS A 107 -0.05 -10.98 9.71
N ASP A 108 0.04 -10.95 11.03
CA ASP A 108 -0.41 -12.06 11.87
C ASP A 108 -1.93 -12.26 11.78
N HIS A 109 -2.69 -11.17 11.66
CA HIS A 109 -4.13 -11.23 11.40
C HIS A 109 -4.42 -11.83 10.02
N ALA A 110 -3.70 -11.41 8.98
CA ALA A 110 -3.87 -11.97 7.64
C ALA A 110 -3.59 -13.48 7.59
N LEU A 111 -2.54 -13.96 8.27
CA LEU A 111 -2.23 -15.39 8.35
C LEU A 111 -3.30 -16.17 9.11
N LYS A 112 -3.79 -15.63 10.23
CA LYS A 112 -4.90 -16.24 10.99
C LYS A 112 -6.17 -16.32 10.15
N TYR A 113 -6.53 -15.26 9.44
CA TYR A 113 -7.70 -15.26 8.55
C TYR A 113 -7.52 -16.25 7.40
N SER A 114 -6.35 -16.27 6.76
CA SER A 114 -6.02 -17.19 5.67
C SER A 114 -6.25 -18.64 6.09
N LYS A 115 -5.72 -19.06 7.25
CA LYS A 115 -5.91 -20.42 7.77
C LYS A 115 -7.39 -20.78 7.94
N VAL A 116 -8.15 -19.94 8.65
CA VAL A 116 -9.58 -20.21 8.91
C VAL A 116 -10.40 -20.24 7.62
N LEU A 117 -10.11 -19.35 6.67
CA LEU A 117 -10.79 -19.29 5.38
C LEU A 117 -10.49 -20.54 4.54
N LEU A 118 -9.22 -20.96 4.46
CA LEU A 118 -8.83 -22.16 3.73
C LEU A 118 -9.49 -23.42 4.31
N ASP A 119 -9.50 -23.55 5.63
CA ASP A 119 -10.16 -24.67 6.32
C ASP A 119 -11.67 -24.69 6.00
N TYR A 120 -12.34 -23.53 6.06
CA TYR A 120 -13.77 -23.42 5.75
C TYR A 120 -14.10 -23.82 4.31
N PHE A 121 -13.38 -23.27 3.33
CA PHE A 121 -13.65 -23.53 1.92
C PHE A 121 -13.29 -24.97 1.51
N LYS A 122 -12.32 -25.59 2.18
CA LYS A 122 -11.99 -27.01 2.00
C LYS A 122 -13.15 -27.91 2.47
N VAL A 123 -13.66 -27.70 3.68
CA VAL A 123 -14.79 -28.48 4.23
C VAL A 123 -16.08 -28.27 3.42
N GLY A 124 -16.33 -27.05 2.94
CA GLY A 124 -17.47 -26.76 2.06
C GLY A 124 -17.45 -27.54 0.74
N SER A 125 -16.26 -27.73 0.15
CA SER A 125 -16.08 -28.48 -1.09
C SER A 125 -16.32 -29.99 -0.91
N GLU A 126 -15.91 -30.57 0.23
CA GLU A 126 -16.12 -31.99 0.53
C GLU A 126 -17.59 -32.32 0.83
N ARG A 127 -18.32 -31.45 1.53
CA ARG A 127 -19.76 -31.61 1.76
C ARG A 127 -20.58 -31.62 0.47
N ASN A 128 -20.22 -30.80 -0.51
CA ASN A 128 -20.89 -30.79 -1.82
C ASN A 128 -20.61 -32.06 -2.65
N LYS A 129 -19.49 -32.76 -2.40
CA LYS A 129 -19.17 -34.02 -3.09
C LYS A 129 -19.91 -35.22 -2.48
N GLN A 130 -20.17 -35.22 -1.17
CA GLN A 130 -20.91 -36.30 -0.50
C GLN A 130 -22.43 -36.27 -0.78
N GLY A 131 -22.98 -35.13 -1.22
CA GLY A 131 -24.39 -35.01 -1.63
C GLY A 131 -24.71 -35.54 -3.03
N ALA A 132 -23.70 -35.85 -3.86
CA ALA A 132 -23.86 -36.31 -5.25
C ALA A 132 -23.81 -37.85 -5.40
N GLY A 133 -23.70 -38.59 -4.29
CA GLY A 133 -23.42 -40.03 -4.28
C GLY A 133 -24.52 -40.90 -3.67
N ARG A 134 -25.80 -40.70 -4.03
CA ARG A 134 -26.85 -41.71 -3.78
C ARG A 134 -27.78 -41.82 -4.99
N PRO A 135 -27.74 -42.93 -5.76
CA PRO A 135 -28.79 -43.20 -6.73
C PRO A 135 -30.04 -43.67 -5.97
N PRO A 136 -31.23 -43.09 -6.19
CA PRO A 136 -32.46 -43.72 -5.74
C PRO A 136 -32.78 -44.87 -6.70
N SER A 137 -32.40 -46.07 -6.31
CA SER A 137 -32.88 -47.31 -6.94
C SER A 137 -34.31 -47.59 -6.48
N SER A 138 -35.32 -47.13 -7.23
CA SER A 138 -36.64 -47.78 -7.24
C SER A 138 -37.45 -47.39 -8.49
N LEU A 139 -37.40 -48.29 -9.48
CA LEU A 139 -38.48 -48.78 -10.36
C LEU A 139 -39.68 -47.84 -10.70
N SER A 140 -39.88 -47.67 -12.03
CA SER A 140 -41.16 -47.54 -12.77
C SER A 140 -41.67 -46.15 -13.25
N PRO A 141 -42.46 -46.09 -14.36
CA PRO A 141 -42.18 -45.16 -15.47
C PRO A 141 -43.25 -44.09 -15.80
N LYS A 142 -42.75 -43.01 -16.46
CA LYS A 142 -43.41 -42.02 -17.35
C LYS A 142 -44.56 -41.17 -16.77
N HIS A 143 -44.37 -39.85 -16.76
CA HIS A 143 -45.22 -38.91 -17.52
C HIS A 143 -44.61 -37.48 -17.55
N SER A 144 -44.59 -36.93 -18.76
CA SER A 144 -44.27 -35.56 -19.19
C SER A 144 -44.77 -34.45 -18.27
N ARG A 145 -43.91 -33.48 -17.89
CA ARG A 145 -44.26 -32.05 -17.78
C ARG A 145 -43.06 -31.15 -18.03
N GLN A 146 -43.31 -30.19 -18.91
CA GLN A 146 -42.50 -29.04 -19.27
C GLN A 146 -42.26 -28.17 -18.03
N GLY A 147 -41.00 -27.91 -17.71
CA GLY A 147 -40.59 -27.01 -16.63
C GLY A 147 -39.30 -26.33 -17.05
N SER A 148 -39.37 -25.01 -17.25
CA SER A 148 -38.23 -24.16 -17.54
C SER A 148 -37.15 -24.39 -16.47
N HIS A 149 -36.07 -25.09 -16.84
CA HIS A 149 -34.85 -25.12 -16.06
C HIS A 149 -34.21 -23.73 -16.13
N ARG A 150 -34.70 -22.79 -15.30
CA ARG A 150 -33.82 -21.75 -14.80
C ARG A 150 -32.73 -22.48 -14.03
N SER A 151 -31.53 -22.55 -14.62
CA SER A 151 -30.29 -22.85 -13.93
C SER A 151 -30.08 -21.77 -12.88
N VAL A 152 -30.78 -21.87 -11.75
CA VAL A 152 -30.49 -21.07 -10.57
C VAL A 152 -29.09 -21.50 -10.15
N SER A 153 -28.10 -20.64 -10.41
CA SER A 153 -26.76 -20.82 -9.87
C SER A 153 -26.90 -21.16 -8.38
N PRO A 154 -26.28 -22.22 -7.87
CA PRO A 154 -26.46 -22.57 -6.47
C PRO A 154 -25.96 -21.40 -5.63
N LEU A 155 -26.88 -20.69 -4.98
CA LEU A 155 -26.53 -19.63 -4.05
C LEU A 155 -25.81 -20.29 -2.87
N VAL A 156 -24.53 -19.99 -2.71
CA VAL A 156 -23.74 -20.45 -1.57
C VAL A 156 -23.98 -19.47 -0.43
N SER A 157 -24.65 -19.93 0.62
CA SER A 157 -24.79 -19.17 1.87
C SER A 157 -23.47 -19.18 2.63
N ILE A 158 -22.91 -18.01 2.92
CA ILE A 158 -21.64 -17.86 3.66
C ILE A 158 -21.96 -17.24 5.03
N PRO A 159 -21.52 -17.85 6.15
CA PRO A 159 -21.69 -17.26 7.48
C PRO A 159 -21.06 -15.87 7.56
N GLN A 160 -21.75 -14.94 8.22
CA GLN A 160 -21.33 -13.54 8.33
C GLN A 160 -19.89 -13.36 8.84
N ARG A 161 -19.48 -14.19 9.82
CA ARG A 161 -18.11 -14.21 10.34
C ARG A 161 -17.08 -14.54 9.26
N ILE A 162 -17.36 -15.53 8.41
CA ILE A 162 -16.46 -15.95 7.31
C ILE A 162 -16.36 -14.84 6.27
N HIS A 163 -17.49 -14.22 5.91
CA HIS A 163 -17.52 -13.07 5.01
C HIS A 163 -16.66 -11.90 5.53
N GLN A 164 -16.81 -11.53 6.80
CA GLN A 164 -16.00 -10.47 7.42
C GLN A 164 -14.51 -10.82 7.44
N MET A 165 -14.15 -12.08 7.76
CA MET A 165 -12.75 -12.52 7.74
C MET A 165 -12.17 -12.48 6.33
N ALA A 166 -12.94 -12.85 5.31
CA ALA A 166 -12.54 -12.75 3.91
C ALA A 166 -12.30 -11.29 3.50
N ALA A 167 -13.25 -10.40 3.80
CA ALA A 167 -13.11 -8.97 3.51
C ALA A 167 -11.88 -8.36 4.20
N ASN A 168 -11.65 -8.67 5.47
CA ASN A 168 -10.49 -8.19 6.22
C ASN A 168 -9.17 -8.79 5.69
N HIS A 169 -9.16 -10.07 5.34
CA HIS A 169 -7.99 -10.71 4.72
C HIS A 169 -7.62 -10.01 3.41
N LEU A 170 -8.61 -9.80 2.53
CA LEU A 170 -8.43 -9.07 1.27
C LEU A 170 -7.90 -7.67 1.49
N ASN A 171 -8.46 -6.91 2.43
CA ASN A 171 -7.99 -5.56 2.71
C ASN A 171 -6.51 -5.54 3.15
N ILE A 172 -6.10 -6.49 3.99
CA ILE A 172 -4.71 -6.58 4.45
C ILE A 172 -3.78 -7.04 3.30
N THR A 173 -4.15 -8.07 2.55
CA THR A 173 -3.30 -8.59 1.46
C THR A 173 -3.24 -7.65 0.26
N ASN A 174 -4.27 -6.85 0.02
CA ASN A 174 -4.26 -5.82 -1.03
C ASN A 174 -3.18 -4.75 -0.77
N SER A 175 -2.80 -4.53 0.49
CA SER A 175 -1.65 -3.67 0.81
C SER A 175 -0.34 -4.22 0.22
N VAL A 176 -0.17 -5.55 0.15
CA VAL A 176 1.01 -6.16 -0.50
C VAL A 176 0.96 -5.94 -2.01
N LEU A 177 -0.19 -6.11 -2.64
CA LEU A 177 -0.36 -5.89 -4.08
C LEU A 177 0.02 -4.45 -4.47
N TYR A 178 -0.53 -3.45 -3.77
CA TYR A 178 -0.14 -2.05 -4.00
C TYR A 178 1.34 -1.79 -3.75
N SER A 179 1.93 -2.45 -2.75
CA SER A 179 3.36 -2.33 -2.47
C SER A 179 4.20 -2.77 -3.68
N TYR A 180 3.89 -3.92 -4.27
CA TYR A 180 4.57 -4.42 -5.48
C TYR A 180 4.30 -3.54 -6.70
N GLU A 181 3.04 -3.17 -6.96
CA GLU A 181 2.69 -2.33 -8.11
C GLU A 181 3.43 -0.99 -8.08
N TYR A 182 3.44 -0.30 -6.94
CA TYR A 182 4.17 0.97 -6.82
C TYR A 182 5.68 0.79 -6.92
N TRP A 183 6.22 -0.33 -6.44
CA TRP A 183 7.64 -0.63 -6.58
C TRP A 183 8.04 -0.81 -8.04
N GLU A 184 7.24 -1.55 -8.81
CA GLU A 184 7.47 -1.78 -10.24
C GLU A 184 7.33 -0.48 -11.05
N VAL A 185 6.33 0.35 -10.74
CA VAL A 185 6.19 1.68 -11.35
C VAL A 185 7.42 2.54 -11.06
N ALA A 186 7.94 2.52 -9.84
CA ALA A 186 9.16 3.23 -9.48
C ALA A 186 10.39 2.70 -10.25
N ASP A 187 10.56 1.38 -10.36
CA ASP A 187 11.64 0.75 -11.12
C ASP A 187 11.61 1.15 -12.60
N ASN A 188 10.42 1.14 -13.20
CA ASN A 188 10.24 1.52 -14.60
C ASN A 188 10.56 2.99 -14.83
N LEU A 189 10.08 3.89 -13.96
CA LEU A 189 10.34 5.33 -14.09
C LEU A 189 11.80 5.70 -13.79
N ALA A 190 12.48 4.96 -12.91
CA ALA A 190 13.89 5.17 -12.59
C ALA A 190 14.82 4.91 -13.78
N LYS A 191 14.40 4.14 -14.79
CA LYS A 191 15.19 3.87 -16.01
C LYS A 191 15.53 5.15 -16.79
N ASP A 192 14.69 6.18 -16.72
CA ASP A 192 14.93 7.49 -17.34
C ASP A 192 15.95 8.35 -16.55
N ASN A 193 16.33 7.92 -15.34
CA ASN A 193 17.12 8.70 -14.38
C ASN A 193 18.22 7.84 -13.71
N GLN A 194 18.77 6.87 -14.44
CA GLN A 194 19.68 5.88 -13.88
C GLN A 194 20.90 6.50 -13.20
N GLU A 195 21.54 7.51 -13.80
CA GLU A 195 22.73 8.13 -13.21
C GLU A 195 22.45 8.74 -11.83
N PHE A 196 21.34 9.47 -11.71
CA PHE A 196 20.90 10.08 -10.45
C PHE A 196 20.70 9.01 -9.36
N PHE A 197 19.94 7.95 -9.68
CA PHE A 197 19.64 6.89 -8.70
C PHE A 197 20.84 5.98 -8.43
N ASN A 198 21.71 5.73 -9.40
CA ASN A 198 22.95 4.96 -9.21
C ASN A 198 23.93 5.70 -8.30
N TYR A 199 24.05 7.02 -8.46
CA TYR A 199 24.86 7.83 -7.57
C TYR A 199 24.27 7.85 -6.15
N LEU A 200 22.96 8.01 -6.03
CA LEU A 200 22.26 7.94 -4.74
C LEU A 200 22.43 6.57 -4.05
N ASN A 201 22.33 5.48 -4.81
CA ASN A 201 22.55 4.12 -4.34
C ASN A 201 23.99 3.89 -3.85
N THR A 202 24.97 4.46 -4.54
CA THR A 202 26.39 4.40 -4.12
C THR A 202 26.61 5.12 -2.79
N LEU A 203 25.94 6.25 -2.57
CA LEU A 203 26.12 7.06 -1.36
C LEU A 203 25.35 6.52 -0.15
N SER A 204 24.10 6.10 -0.33
CA SER A 204 23.18 5.76 0.77
C SER A 204 22.86 4.27 0.88
N GLY A 205 23.43 3.44 -0.01
CA GLY A 205 23.00 2.06 -0.23
C GLY A 205 21.68 1.98 -1.01
N PRO A 206 21.48 0.95 -1.86
CA PRO A 206 20.26 0.83 -2.66
C PRO A 206 19.04 0.55 -1.79
N LEU A 207 17.90 1.16 -2.14
CA LEU A 207 16.63 0.79 -1.53
C LEU A 207 16.15 -0.55 -2.07
N THR A 208 15.54 -1.33 -1.18
CA THR A 208 14.79 -2.55 -1.50
C THR A 208 13.36 -2.40 -1.00
N LEU A 209 12.45 -3.25 -1.48
CA LEU A 209 11.05 -3.26 -1.02
C LEU A 209 10.92 -3.48 0.50
N HIS A 210 11.95 -4.03 1.12
CA HIS A 210 12.00 -4.37 2.54
C HIS A 210 12.93 -3.46 3.35
N SER A 211 13.43 -2.37 2.75
CA SER A 211 14.23 -1.37 3.47
C SER A 211 13.49 -0.81 4.68
N SER A 212 14.26 -0.46 5.72
CA SER A 212 13.71 0.10 6.96
C SER A 212 13.23 1.55 6.75
N VAL A 213 12.28 2.02 7.55
CA VAL A 213 11.80 3.41 7.50
C VAL A 213 12.96 4.43 7.61
N PRO A 214 13.91 4.29 8.56
CA PRO A 214 15.05 5.21 8.63
C PRO A 214 15.90 5.25 7.36
N HIS A 215 16.15 4.09 6.72
CA HIS A 215 16.93 4.03 5.48
C HIS A 215 16.21 4.74 4.33
N VAL A 216 14.91 4.50 4.18
CA VAL A 216 14.07 5.17 3.17
C VAL A 216 14.07 6.67 3.36
N VAL A 217 13.91 7.12 4.61
CA VAL A 217 13.87 8.54 4.95
C VAL A 217 15.20 9.22 4.65
N GLN A 218 16.33 8.62 5.03
CA GLN A 218 17.65 9.16 4.72
C GLN A 218 17.89 9.23 3.21
N TYR A 219 17.62 8.13 2.50
CA TYR A 219 17.78 8.02 1.05
C TYR A 219 16.94 9.09 0.32
N THR A 220 15.66 9.24 0.69
CA THR A 220 14.77 10.19 0.04
C THR A 220 15.12 11.64 0.40
N ARG A 221 15.45 11.96 1.66
CA ARG A 221 15.89 13.31 2.05
C ARG A 221 17.11 13.76 1.26
N GLN A 222 18.09 12.88 1.08
CA GLN A 222 19.27 13.19 0.28
C GLN A 222 18.91 13.51 -1.17
N ALA A 223 18.03 12.72 -1.78
CA ALA A 223 17.54 12.94 -3.14
C ALA A 223 16.76 14.26 -3.27
N LEU A 224 15.88 14.57 -2.31
CA LEU A 224 15.12 15.82 -2.28
C LEU A 224 16.04 17.04 -2.17
N GLN A 225 17.14 16.95 -1.44
CA GLN A 225 18.16 18.00 -1.39
C GLN A 225 18.76 18.26 -2.78
N TRP A 226 19.11 17.21 -3.52
CA TRP A 226 19.64 17.36 -4.88
C TRP A 226 18.61 17.94 -5.85
N ILE A 227 17.35 17.49 -5.76
CA ILE A 227 16.24 18.05 -6.53
C ILE A 227 16.08 19.55 -6.26
N ARG A 228 16.16 19.99 -5.00
CA ARG A 228 16.09 21.42 -4.64
C ARG A 228 17.19 22.24 -5.29
N ILE A 229 18.43 21.73 -5.26
CA ILE A 229 19.59 22.41 -5.85
C ILE A 229 19.43 22.50 -7.37
N SER A 230 19.06 21.40 -8.03
CA SER A 230 18.83 21.35 -9.49
C SER A 230 17.73 22.32 -9.94
N ALA A 231 16.60 22.29 -9.24
CA ALA A 231 15.44 23.11 -9.56
C ALA A 231 15.51 24.55 -9.02
N LYS A 232 16.60 24.93 -8.32
CA LYS A 232 16.78 26.26 -7.69
C LYS A 232 15.62 26.63 -6.75
N LEU A 233 15.18 25.67 -5.95
CA LEU A 233 14.11 25.84 -4.97
C LEU A 233 14.71 26.35 -3.65
N ASN A 234 14.31 27.56 -3.23
CA ASN A 234 14.70 28.17 -1.95
C ASN A 234 13.86 27.66 -0.76
#